data_AF-A0A8I1GGJ7-F1
#
_entry.id   AF-A0A8I1GGJ7-F1
#
_cell.length_a   1.000
_cell.length_b   1.000
_cell.length_c   1.000
_cell.angle_alpha   90.00
_cell.angle_beta   90.00
_cell.angle_gamma   90.00
#
_symmetry.space_group_name_H-M   'P 1'
#
loop_
_entity.id
_entity.type
_entity.pdbx_description
1 polymer ?
#
loop_
_entity_poly.entity_id
_entity_poly.type
_entity_poly.pdbx_seq_one_letter_code
_entity_poly.pdbx_strand_id
1 'polypeptide(L)'
;MPIQGLDIILVGIMIFSGFLAMLRGLTREMLSIMSWALAAIVTLLAYSHFKDDVRGMIDTPMLADATLIALAFITSLILFSLLTANISERVLDSRVGAVDRTLGFVYGLVRGLILVVIAFLIVSQIVDRPNLPKWVREARSLPLIESTGDTIKSLLPDNPESLFKRDRPASPAPEAERG
;
A
#
# COMPACT_ATOMS: atom_id res chain seq x y z
N MET A 1 -5.23 34.30 -1.89
CA MET A 1 -3.99 33.55 -1.57
C MET A 1 -3.36 33.08 -2.88
N PRO A 2 -2.06 33.34 -3.12
CA PRO A 2 -1.36 32.89 -4.33
C PRO A 2 -1.25 31.35 -4.37
N ILE A 3 -0.99 30.79 -5.55
CA ILE A 3 -0.69 29.35 -5.72
C ILE A 3 0.71 29.11 -5.15
N GLN A 4 0.86 28.12 -4.26
CA GLN A 4 2.12 27.80 -3.62
C GLN A 4 2.77 26.54 -4.21
N GLY A 5 4.02 26.27 -3.82
CA GLY A 5 4.79 25.12 -4.31
C GLY A 5 4.08 23.78 -4.09
N LEU A 6 3.41 23.60 -2.95
CA LEU A 6 2.66 22.37 -2.66
C LEU A 6 1.48 22.18 -3.62
N ASP A 7 0.80 23.26 -4.03
CA ASP A 7 -0.31 23.19 -4.97
C ASP A 7 0.18 22.69 -6.34
N ILE A 8 1.32 23.22 -6.81
CA ILE A 8 1.94 22.82 -8.09
C ILE A 8 2.41 21.37 -8.03
N ILE A 9 3.06 20.97 -6.95
CA ILE A 9 3.52 19.59 -6.73
C ILE A 9 2.33 18.63 -6.73
N LEU A 10 1.26 18.95 -5.98
CA LEU A 10 0.07 18.12 -5.92
C LEU A 10 -0.55 17.94 -7.31
N VAL A 11 -0.84 19.04 -8.01
CA VAL A 11 -1.45 18.98 -9.34
C VAL A 11 -0.54 18.24 -10.32
N GLY A 12 0.77 18.49 -10.28
CA GLY A 12 1.75 17.82 -11.12
C GLY A 12 1.75 16.30 -10.92
N ILE A 13 1.77 15.84 -9.66
CA ILE A 13 1.72 14.42 -9.31
C ILE A 13 0.38 13.81 -9.71
N MET A 14 -0.74 14.49 -9.44
CA MET A 14 -2.07 14.02 -9.81
C MET A 14 -2.18 13.83 -11.32
N ILE A 15 -1.84 14.85 -12.11
CA ILE A 15 -1.93 14.79 -13.58
C ILE A 15 -0.99 13.72 -14.14
N PHE A 16 0.25 13.63 -13.64
CA PHE A 16 1.20 12.60 -14.08
C PHE A 16 0.70 11.20 -13.76
N SER A 17 0.20 10.98 -12.54
CA SER A 17 -0.39 9.70 -12.12
C SER A 17 -1.65 9.36 -12.91
N GLY A 18 -2.52 10.35 -13.15
CA GLY A 18 -3.70 10.25 -14.01
C GLY A 18 -3.35 9.85 -15.43
N PHE A 19 -2.38 10.52 -16.04
CA PHE A 19 -1.94 10.23 -17.40
C PHE A 19 -1.36 8.82 -17.53
N LEU A 20 -0.48 8.41 -16.60
CA LEU A 20 0.05 7.05 -16.54
C LEU A 20 -1.06 5.98 -16.40
N ALA A 21 -2.04 6.23 -15.55
CA ALA A 21 -3.17 5.31 -15.35
C ALA A 21 -4.13 5.31 -16.56
N MET A 22 -4.29 6.43 -17.25
CA MET A 22 -5.04 6.51 -18.50
C MET A 22 -4.42 5.65 -19.60
N LEU A 23 -3.08 5.64 -19.71
CA LEU A 23 -2.37 4.79 -20.68
C LEU A 23 -2.56 3.29 -20.39
N ARG A 24 -2.70 2.92 -19.11
CA ARG A 24 -2.86 1.53 -18.67
C ARG A 24 -4.31 1.05 -18.63
N GLY A 25 -5.25 1.96 -18.39
CA GLY A 25 -6.66 1.65 -18.17
C GLY A 25 -6.99 1.28 -16.71
N LEU A 26 -8.22 1.57 -16.27
CA LEU A 26 -8.69 1.25 -14.92
C LEU A 26 -8.65 -0.26 -14.66
N THR A 27 -9.10 -1.06 -15.62
CA THR A 27 -9.18 -2.53 -15.48
C THR A 27 -7.82 -3.11 -15.15
N ARG A 28 -6.76 -2.64 -15.82
CA ARG A 28 -5.38 -3.11 -15.56
C ARG A 28 -4.92 -2.75 -14.15
N GLU A 29 -5.21 -1.53 -13.70
CA GLU A 29 -4.85 -1.09 -12.34
C GLU A 29 -5.62 -1.88 -11.28
N MET A 30 -6.92 -2.12 -11.44
CA MET A 30 -7.73 -2.93 -10.52
C MET A 30 -7.27 -4.38 -10.47
N LEU A 31 -7.05 -4.99 -11.63
CA LEU A 31 -6.56 -6.36 -11.73
C LEU A 31 -5.17 -6.53 -11.12
N SER A 32 -4.30 -5.53 -11.26
CA SER A 32 -2.99 -5.52 -10.59
C SER A 32 -3.15 -5.55 -9.08
N ILE A 33 -4.01 -4.71 -8.50
CA ILE A 33 -4.27 -4.71 -7.06
C ILE A 33 -4.83 -6.06 -6.60
N MET A 34 -5.73 -6.65 -7.38
CA MET A 34 -6.26 -7.99 -7.11
C MET A 34 -5.16 -9.06 -7.13
N SER A 35 -4.25 -9.03 -8.10
CA SER A 35 -3.11 -9.96 -8.16
C SER A 35 -2.22 -9.85 -6.92
N TRP A 36 -1.95 -8.64 -6.44
CA TRP A 36 -1.21 -8.41 -5.19
C TRP A 36 -1.96 -8.96 -3.96
N ALA A 37 -3.27 -8.69 -3.86
CA ALA A 37 -4.09 -9.18 -2.75
C ALA A 37 -4.20 -10.71 -2.74
N LEU A 38 -4.44 -11.33 -3.89
CA LEU A 38 -4.50 -12.79 -4.04
C LEU A 38 -3.15 -13.44 -3.73
N ALA A 39 -2.04 -12.84 -4.19
CA ALA A 39 -0.69 -13.32 -3.88
C ALA A 39 -0.41 -13.27 -2.36
N ALA A 40 -0.83 -12.19 -1.69
CA ALA A 40 -0.72 -12.08 -0.23
C ALA A 40 -1.54 -13.17 0.48
N ILE A 41 -2.80 -13.40 0.07
CA ILE A 41 -3.64 -14.45 0.64
C ILE A 41 -3.00 -15.83 0.46
N VAL A 42 -2.55 -16.16 -0.75
CA VAL A 42 -1.88 -17.43 -1.03
C VAL A 42 -0.62 -17.59 -0.19
N THR A 43 0.15 -16.52 -0.01
CA THR A 43 1.36 -16.53 0.83
C THR A 43 1.04 -16.81 2.29
N LEU A 44 -0.02 -16.19 2.84
CA LEU A 44 -0.46 -16.45 4.21
C LEU A 44 -0.88 -17.91 4.41
N LEU A 45 -1.62 -18.47 3.44
CA LEU A 45 -2.02 -19.88 3.47
C LEU A 45 -0.81 -20.82 3.36
N ALA A 46 0.09 -20.53 2.42
CA ALA A 46 1.32 -21.31 2.23
C ALA A 46 2.21 -21.26 3.48
N TYR A 47 2.37 -20.08 4.09
CA TYR A 47 3.11 -19.95 5.34
C TYR A 47 2.47 -20.76 6.46
N SER A 48 1.14 -20.68 6.63
CA SER A 48 0.45 -21.46 7.66
C SER A 48 0.59 -22.97 7.47
N HIS A 49 0.72 -23.46 6.24
CA HIS A 49 0.76 -24.89 5.95
C HIS A 49 2.19 -25.45 5.93
N PHE A 50 3.16 -24.72 5.38
CA PHE A 50 4.51 -25.23 5.08
C PHE A 50 5.62 -24.68 5.98
N LYS A 51 5.32 -23.80 6.95
CA LYS A 51 6.35 -23.20 7.82
C LYS A 51 7.22 -24.24 8.54
N ASP A 52 6.62 -25.32 9.04
CA ASP A 52 7.33 -26.29 9.88
C ASP A 52 8.20 -27.19 9.00
N ASP A 53 7.73 -27.54 7.80
CA ASP A 53 8.50 -28.29 6.80
C ASP A 53 9.74 -27.51 6.37
N VAL A 54 9.60 -26.22 6.03
CA VAL A 54 10.72 -25.39 5.56
C VAL A 54 11.72 -25.10 6.68
N ARG A 55 11.26 -24.93 7.93
CA ARG A 55 12.15 -24.81 9.09
C ARG A 55 12.92 -26.09 9.39
N GLY A 56 12.43 -27.25 8.96
CA GLY A 56 13.19 -28.49 8.98
C GLY A 56 14.35 -28.54 7.97
N MET A 57 14.34 -27.67 6.96
CA MET A 57 15.35 -27.64 5.89
C MET A 57 16.38 -26.52 6.05
N ILE A 58 16.05 -25.45 6.80
CA ILE A 58 16.90 -24.27 6.99
C ILE A 58 17.10 -24.03 8.48
N ASP A 59 18.35 -24.10 8.94
CA ASP A 59 18.71 -24.02 10.37
C ASP A 59 18.29 -22.71 11.04
N THR A 60 18.24 -21.60 10.27
CA THR A 60 17.87 -20.27 10.79
C THR A 60 16.38 -20.02 10.59
N PRO A 61 15.54 -19.99 11.65
CA PRO A 61 14.09 -19.89 11.50
C PRO A 61 13.63 -18.61 10.78
N MET A 62 14.29 -17.48 11.04
CA MET A 62 14.00 -16.21 10.37
C MET A 62 14.28 -16.29 8.86
N LEU A 63 15.36 -16.99 8.46
CA LEU A 63 15.69 -17.17 7.05
C LEU A 63 14.73 -18.15 6.38
N ALA A 64 14.31 -19.20 7.08
CA ALA A 64 13.31 -20.16 6.63
C ALA A 64 11.97 -19.47 6.34
N ASP A 65 11.48 -18.68 7.29
CA ASP A 65 10.22 -17.94 7.17
C ASP A 65 10.28 -16.92 6.04
N ALA A 66 11.35 -16.12 5.99
CA ALA A 66 11.54 -15.12 4.94
C ALA A 66 11.60 -15.77 3.55
N THR A 67 12.28 -16.91 3.42
CA THR A 67 12.39 -17.65 2.16
C THR A 67 11.04 -18.19 1.71
N LEU A 68 10.28 -18.82 2.60
CA LEU A 68 8.94 -19.33 2.29
C LEU A 68 8.00 -18.21 1.88
N ILE A 69 7.95 -17.12 2.65
CA ILE A 69 7.10 -15.96 2.37
C ILE A 69 7.49 -15.35 1.02
N ALA A 70 8.77 -15.07 0.79
CA ALA A 70 9.23 -14.44 -0.45
C ALA A 70 8.95 -15.32 -1.67
N LEU A 71 9.28 -16.62 -1.59
CA LEU A 71 9.10 -17.54 -2.71
C LEU A 71 7.62 -17.75 -3.04
N ALA A 72 6.77 -17.96 -2.03
CA ALA A 72 5.33 -18.12 -2.23
C ALA A 72 4.69 -16.85 -2.79
N PHE A 73 5.10 -15.68 -2.28
CA PHE A 73 4.59 -14.39 -2.73
C PHE A 73 4.99 -14.09 -4.17
N ILE A 74 6.27 -14.21 -4.52
CA ILE A 74 6.76 -13.93 -5.87
C ILE A 74 6.14 -14.90 -6.88
N THR A 75 6.10 -16.21 -6.55
CA THR A 75 5.56 -17.22 -7.46
C THR A 75 4.06 -16.99 -7.73
N SER A 76 3.28 -16.76 -6.67
CA SER A 76 1.85 -16.49 -6.80
C SER A 76 1.57 -15.16 -7.49
N LEU A 77 2.34 -14.10 -7.19
CA LEU A 77 2.21 -12.81 -7.84
C LEU A 77 2.46 -12.90 -9.34
N ILE A 78 3.51 -13.61 -9.77
CA ILE A 78 3.79 -13.85 -11.19
C ILE A 78 2.62 -14.60 -11.84
N LEU A 79 2.17 -15.70 -11.23
CA LEU A 79 1.07 -16.51 -11.76
C LEU A 79 -0.21 -15.68 -11.95
N PHE A 80 -0.64 -14.95 -10.92
CA PHE A 80 -1.85 -14.13 -10.99
C PHE A 80 -1.69 -12.93 -11.93
N SER A 81 -0.50 -12.31 -11.99
CA SER A 81 -0.27 -11.19 -12.90
C SER A 81 -0.35 -11.62 -14.37
N LEU A 82 0.17 -12.80 -14.70
CA LEU A 82 0.06 -13.36 -16.05
C LEU A 82 -1.40 -13.71 -16.41
N LEU A 83 -2.14 -14.28 -15.46
CA LEU A 83 -3.55 -14.62 -15.66
C LEU A 83 -4.39 -13.35 -15.91
N THR A 84 -4.19 -12.31 -15.10
CA THR A 84 -4.98 -11.08 -15.20
C THR A 84 -4.54 -10.18 -16.36
N ALA A 85 -3.28 -10.22 -16.78
CA ALA A 85 -2.80 -9.47 -17.95
C ALA A 85 -3.60 -9.79 -19.22
N ASN A 86 -3.86 -11.07 -19.48
CA ASN A 86 -4.66 -11.54 -20.62
C ASN A 86 -6.09 -11.00 -20.60
N ILE A 87 -6.70 -10.89 -19.41
CA ILE A 87 -8.06 -10.38 -19.25
C ILE A 87 -8.09 -8.87 -19.54
N SER A 88 -7.11 -8.14 -19.02
CA SER A 88 -7.00 -6.69 -19.21
C SER A 88 -6.90 -6.31 -20.69
N GLU A 89 -6.13 -7.05 -21.48
CA GLU A 89 -5.95 -6.77 -22.91
C GLU A 89 -7.25 -6.88 -23.69
N ARG A 90 -8.07 -7.91 -23.39
CA ARG A 90 -9.38 -8.09 -24.03
C ARG A 90 -10.35 -6.95 -23.75
N VAL A 91 -10.30 -6.36 -22.55
CA VAL A 91 -11.16 -5.22 -22.19
C VAL A 91 -10.70 -3.95 -22.93
N LEU A 92 -9.39 -3.74 -23.01
CA LEU A 92 -8.80 -2.57 -23.68
C LEU A 92 -9.03 -2.56 -25.19
N ASP A 93 -9.06 -3.72 -25.84
CA ASP A 93 -9.32 -3.87 -27.28
C ASP A 93 -10.82 -3.75 -27.65
N SER A 94 -11.70 -3.68 -26.66
CA SER A 94 -13.14 -3.55 -26.89
C SER A 94 -13.57 -2.08 -27.04
N ARG A 95 -14.82 -1.86 -27.48
CA ARG A 95 -15.46 -0.52 -27.47
C ARG A 95 -15.47 0.15 -26.08
N VAL A 96 -15.34 -0.65 -25.02
CA VAL A 96 -15.31 -0.17 -23.63
C VAL A 96 -13.94 0.42 -23.26
N GLY A 97 -12.90 0.18 -24.06
CA GLY A 97 -11.53 0.65 -23.80
C GLY A 97 -11.42 2.18 -23.63
N ALA A 98 -12.22 2.98 -24.36
CA ALA A 98 -12.21 4.44 -24.19
C ALA A 98 -12.76 4.88 -22.81
N VAL A 99 -13.81 4.20 -22.32
CA VAL A 99 -14.36 4.43 -20.98
C VAL A 99 -13.36 3.97 -19.92
N ASP A 100 -12.75 2.80 -20.11
CA ASP A 100 -11.75 2.24 -19.19
C ASP A 100 -10.54 3.16 -19.01
N ARG A 101 -10.04 3.78 -20.09
CA ARG A 101 -8.94 4.77 -20.03
C ARG A 101 -9.35 6.05 -19.31
N THR A 102 -10.58 6.52 -19.53
CA THR A 102 -11.09 7.74 -18.86
C THR A 102 -11.27 7.50 -17.36
N LEU A 103 -11.82 6.36 -16.97
CA LEU A 103 -11.89 5.96 -15.57
C LEU A 103 -10.49 5.73 -14.98
N GLY A 104 -9.56 5.19 -15.77
CA GLY A 104 -8.15 5.07 -15.40
C GLY A 104 -7.52 6.41 -15.06
N PHE A 105 -7.82 7.47 -15.84
CA PHE A 105 -7.38 8.83 -15.53
C PHE A 105 -7.89 9.29 -14.16
N VAL A 106 -9.19 9.18 -13.90
CA VAL A 106 -9.80 9.57 -12.62
C VAL A 106 -9.20 8.78 -11.46
N TYR A 107 -9.05 7.47 -11.61
CA TYR A 107 -8.37 6.62 -10.62
C TYR A 107 -6.93 7.08 -10.36
N GLY A 108 -6.18 7.41 -11.42
CA GLY A 108 -4.81 7.90 -11.29
C GLY A 108 -4.71 9.27 -10.61
N LEU A 109 -5.69 10.16 -10.80
CA LEU A 109 -5.79 11.42 -10.05
C LEU A 109 -5.95 11.15 -8.55
N VAL A 110 -6.89 10.27 -8.18
CA VAL A 110 -7.12 9.88 -6.78
C VAL A 110 -5.87 9.24 -6.18
N ARG A 111 -5.22 8.33 -6.90
CA ARG A 111 -3.95 7.73 -6.47
C ARG A 111 -2.86 8.78 -6.25
N GLY A 112 -2.74 9.75 -7.16
CA GLY A 112 -1.78 10.84 -7.05
C GLY A 112 -2.03 11.70 -5.79
N LEU A 113 -3.29 11.99 -5.48
CA LEU A 113 -3.67 12.67 -4.23
C LEU A 113 -3.27 11.83 -3.01
N ILE A 114 -3.61 10.55 -2.99
CA ILE A 114 -3.27 9.64 -1.88
C ILE A 114 -1.76 9.58 -1.65
N LEU A 115 -0.95 9.51 -2.70
CA LEU A 115 0.51 9.53 -2.59
C LEU A 115 1.03 10.79 -1.90
N VAL A 116 0.51 11.95 -2.27
CA VAL A 116 0.89 13.23 -1.64
C VAL A 116 0.42 13.30 -0.18
N VAL A 117 -0.78 12.78 0.10
CA VAL A 117 -1.30 12.70 1.48
C VAL A 117 -0.42 11.81 2.35
N ILE A 118 -0.08 10.61 1.90
CA ILE A 118 0.80 9.69 2.64
C ILE A 118 2.17 10.34 2.87
N ALA A 119 2.76 10.97 1.85
CA ALA A 119 4.03 11.69 2.00
C ALA A 119 3.92 12.82 3.03
N PHE A 120 2.83 13.60 2.99
CA PHE A 120 2.58 14.65 3.97
C PHE A 120 2.40 14.09 5.39
N LEU A 121 1.68 12.98 5.55
CA LEU A 121 1.49 12.32 6.86
C LEU A 121 2.83 11.90 7.48
N ILE A 122 3.75 11.36 6.68
CA ILE A 122 5.10 11.01 7.14
C ILE A 122 5.86 12.26 7.58
N VAL A 123 5.85 13.32 6.77
CA VAL A 123 6.51 14.59 7.11
C VAL A 123 5.91 15.20 8.37
N SER A 124 4.59 15.12 8.55
CA SER A 124 3.90 15.67 9.72
C SER A 124 4.18 14.90 11.01
N GLN A 125 4.77 13.69 10.95
CA GLN A 125 5.29 13.00 12.13
C GLN A 125 6.64 13.55 12.60
N ILE A 126 7.38 14.22 11.71
CA ILE A 126 8.75 14.69 11.96
C ILE A 126 8.75 16.21 12.23
N VAL A 127 7.86 16.96 11.55
CA VAL A 127 7.83 18.42 11.59
C VAL A 127 6.45 18.91 11.99
N ASP A 128 6.38 19.65 13.09
CA ASP A 128 5.13 20.29 13.53
C ASP A 128 4.64 21.35 12.54
N ARG A 129 3.32 21.54 12.49
CA ARG A 129 2.66 22.50 11.59
C ARG A 129 3.26 23.93 11.62
N PRO A 130 3.60 24.53 12.78
CA PRO A 130 4.19 25.87 12.84
C PRO A 130 5.62 25.95 12.30
N ASN A 131 6.28 24.81 12.10
CA ASN A 131 7.64 24.72 11.57
C ASN A 131 7.66 24.36 10.07
N LEU A 132 6.50 24.09 9.46
CA LEU A 132 6.41 23.82 8.03
C LEU A 132 6.82 25.03 7.18
N PRO A 133 7.57 24.84 6.08
CA PRO A 133 7.89 25.93 5.16
C PRO A 133 6.65 26.69 4.66
N LYS A 134 6.79 28.00 4.40
CA LYS A 134 5.67 28.86 3.95
C LYS A 134 4.96 28.32 2.70
N TRP A 135 5.72 27.74 1.76
CA TRP A 135 5.20 27.16 0.51
C TRP A 135 4.33 25.90 0.72
N VAL A 136 4.35 25.30 1.91
CA VAL A 136 3.46 24.21 2.33
C VAL A 136 2.32 24.78 3.18
N ARG A 137 2.66 25.57 4.20
CA ARG A 137 1.71 26.06 5.22
C ARG A 137 0.61 26.96 4.65
N GLU A 138 0.94 27.75 3.64
CA GLU A 138 0.02 28.70 2.99
C GLU A 138 -0.62 28.13 1.72
N ALA A 139 -0.39 26.85 1.41
CA ALA A 139 -0.91 26.22 0.20
C ALA A 139 -2.42 26.02 0.29
N ARG A 140 -3.13 26.18 -0.85
CA ARG A 140 -4.59 25.99 -0.90
C ARG A 140 -5.00 24.53 -0.79
N SER A 141 -4.12 23.63 -1.21
CA SER A 141 -4.34 22.19 -1.13
C SER A 141 -4.15 21.64 0.28
N LEU A 142 -3.53 22.38 1.20
CA LEU A 142 -3.20 21.88 2.53
C LEU A 142 -4.43 21.39 3.31
N PRO A 143 -5.57 22.12 3.37
CA PRO A 143 -6.77 21.64 4.07
C PRO A 143 -7.34 20.34 3.45
N LEU A 144 -7.28 20.20 2.11
CA LEU A 144 -7.70 18.97 1.44
C LEU A 144 -6.77 17.80 1.81
N ILE A 145 -5.47 18.04 1.86
CA ILE A 145 -4.47 17.03 2.24
C ILE A 145 -4.65 16.63 3.70
N GLU A 146 -4.81 17.59 4.62
CA GLU A 146 -5.03 17.35 6.06
C GLU A 146 -6.32 16.54 6.28
N SER A 147 -7.46 16.99 5.73
CA SER A 147 -8.75 16.30 5.89
C SER A 147 -8.78 14.89 5.29
N THR A 148 -8.14 14.70 4.13
CA THR A 148 -7.99 13.36 3.53
C THR A 148 -7.09 12.48 4.39
N GLY A 149 -6.00 13.05 4.92
CA GLY A 149 -5.08 12.35 5.82
C GLY A 149 -5.75 11.91 7.11
N ASP A 150 -6.58 12.76 7.71
CA ASP A 150 -7.34 12.43 8.92
C ASP A 150 -8.38 11.34 8.66
N THR A 151 -9.03 11.37 7.49
CA THR A 151 -9.92 10.28 7.05
C THR A 151 -9.15 8.96 6.95
N ILE A 152 -7.98 8.94 6.31
CA ILE A 152 -7.14 7.74 6.21
C ILE A 152 -6.73 7.24 7.60
N LYS A 153 -6.31 8.14 8.51
CA LYS A 153 -5.96 7.77 9.89
C LYS A 153 -7.14 7.15 10.64
N SER A 154 -8.36 7.67 10.45
CA SER A 154 -9.54 7.13 11.12
C SER A 154 -9.92 5.72 10.68
N LEU A 155 -9.44 5.28 9.51
CA LEU A 155 -9.60 3.90 9.03
C LEU A 155 -8.52 2.96 9.58
N LEU A 156 -7.44 3.49 10.16
CA LEU A 156 -6.39 2.71 10.77
C LEU A 156 -6.74 2.42 12.24
N PRO A 157 -6.51 1.20 12.73
CA PRO A 157 -6.69 0.90 14.15
C PRO A 157 -5.68 1.67 15.01
N ASP A 158 -6.14 2.18 16.17
CA ASP A 158 -5.39 3.07 17.06
C ASP A 158 -4.06 2.50 17.58
N ASN A 159 -3.85 1.19 17.50
CA ASN A 159 -2.63 0.53 17.94
C ASN A 159 -2.18 -0.60 17.00
N PRO A 160 -1.31 -0.34 16.02
CA PRO A 160 -0.79 -1.37 15.12
C PRO A 160 0.03 -2.44 15.88
N GLU A 161 0.62 -2.13 17.05
CA GLU A 161 1.36 -3.13 17.84
C GLU A 161 0.46 -4.19 18.45
N SER A 162 -0.80 -3.86 18.75
CA SER A 162 -1.76 -4.82 19.30
C SER A 162 -2.10 -5.95 18.31
N LEU A 163 -1.90 -5.71 17.00
CA LEU A 163 -2.05 -6.71 15.95
C LEU A 163 -0.93 -7.77 15.99
N PHE A 164 0.26 -7.40 16.49
CA PHE A 164 1.41 -8.29 16.60
C PHE A 164 1.59 -8.91 18.00
N LYS A 165 0.88 -8.39 19.02
CA LYS A 165 1.04 -8.80 20.43
C LYS A 165 0.18 -9.99 20.85
N ARG A 166 -0.80 -10.42 20.04
CA ARG A 166 -1.73 -11.52 20.39
C ARG A 166 -1.08 -12.91 20.50
N ASP A 167 0.13 -13.11 19.94
CA ASP A 167 0.77 -14.43 19.87
C ASP A 167 2.02 -14.61 20.76
N ARG A 168 2.34 -13.66 21.66
CA ARG A 168 3.39 -13.92 22.68
C ARG A 168 2.73 -14.57 23.90
N PRO A 169 2.94 -15.88 24.17
CA PRO A 169 2.60 -16.41 25.47
C PRO A 169 3.34 -15.59 26.53
N ALA A 170 2.62 -15.20 27.58
CA ALA A 170 3.19 -14.48 28.71
C ALA A 170 4.46 -15.21 29.15
N SER A 171 5.60 -14.50 29.12
CA SER A 171 6.83 -15.01 29.70
C SER A 171 6.51 -15.44 31.12
N PRO A 172 6.80 -16.70 31.53
CA PRO A 172 6.61 -17.10 32.92
C PRO A 172 7.39 -16.10 33.77
N ALA A 173 6.72 -15.53 34.76
CA ALA A 173 7.37 -14.66 35.73
C ALA A 173 8.60 -15.38 36.28
N PRO A 174 9.75 -14.70 36.48
CA PRO A 174 10.88 -15.32 37.13
C PRO A 174 10.38 -15.83 38.48
N GLU A 175 10.40 -17.15 38.62
CA GLU A 175 10.11 -17.86 39.85
C GLU A 175 11.14 -17.37 40.85
N ALA A 176 10.74 -16.35 41.61
CA ALA A 176 11.57 -15.74 42.62
C ALA A 176 11.92 -16.84 43.60
N GLU A 177 13.18 -17.25 43.55
CA GLU A 177 13.89 -18.04 44.52
C GLU A 177 13.37 -17.70 45.93
N ARG A 178 12.53 -18.58 46.47
CA ARG A 178 12.25 -18.65 47.90
C ARG A 178 12.86 -19.95 48.39
N GLY A 179 14.09 -19.82 48.89
CA GLY A 179 14.63 -20.75 49.88
C GLY A 179 13.90 -20.64 51.21
#